data_AF-A0A1H1F3W2-F1
#
_entry.id   AF-A0A1H1F3W2-F1
#
_cell.length_a   1.000
_cell.length_b   1.000
_cell.length_c   1.000
_cell.angle_alpha   90.00
_cell.angle_beta   90.00
_cell.angle_gamma   90.00
#
_symmetry.space_group_name_H-M   'P 1'
#
loop_
_entity.id
_entity.type
_entity.pdbx_description
1 polymer ?
#
loop_
_entity_poly.entity_id
_entity_poly.type
_entity_poly.pdbx_seq_one_letter_code
_entity_poly.pdbx_strand_id
1 'polypeptide(L)'
;MSTYFRHSCSVSALTLSTSDGTIAGLDSSIITAPGRDSLLQLGGAPHLAALVGVIGLVLLGGILAIRNRFRGRRSLGSEPETAPDEYMTDRETVRQLIRENGGRMKQSRIVDSVDWSKAKVSRLLTELEEEGQITKLRLGRENLVCLPGNEPTASKPPEQPQNEQ
;
A
#
# COMPACT_ATOMS: atom_id res chain seq x y z
N MET A 1 -11.81 43.76 10.74
CA MET A 1 -11.77 43.83 9.26
C MET A 1 -12.27 42.47 8.76
N SER A 2 -13.56 42.23 8.44
CA SER A 2 -14.35 42.82 7.33
C SER A 2 -13.49 42.96 6.08
N THR A 3 -13.76 42.33 4.93
CA THR A 3 -15.03 41.83 4.36
C THR A 3 -14.71 40.94 3.14
N TYR A 4 -15.62 39.99 2.90
CA TYR A 4 -16.10 39.44 1.61
C TYR A 4 -15.40 39.87 0.31
N PHE A 5 -15.11 38.90 -0.56
CA PHE A 5 -15.23 39.13 -2.00
C PHE A 5 -15.84 37.92 -2.73
N ARG A 6 -17.10 38.09 -3.12
CA ARG A 6 -17.90 37.22 -3.97
C ARG A 6 -17.98 37.94 -5.31
N HIS A 7 -17.46 37.36 -6.39
CA HIS A 7 -17.78 37.83 -7.73
C HIS A 7 -18.87 36.93 -8.33
N SER A 8 -20.07 37.50 -8.39
CA SER A 8 -21.16 37.08 -9.25
C SER A 8 -20.98 37.69 -10.64
N CYS A 9 -21.60 37.02 -11.62
CA CYS A 9 -22.08 37.53 -12.90
C CYS A 9 -21.06 37.83 -14.00
N SER A 10 -21.21 37.14 -15.14
CA SER A 10 -21.77 37.82 -16.32
C SER A 10 -22.33 36.81 -17.33
N VAL A 11 -23.61 36.98 -17.62
CA VAL A 11 -24.36 36.40 -18.75
C VAL A 11 -24.42 37.52 -19.80
N SER A 12 -24.04 37.25 -21.05
CA SER A 12 -24.48 37.97 -22.27
C SER A 12 -23.86 37.26 -23.48
N ALA A 13 -24.63 36.62 -24.36
CA ALA A 13 -25.60 37.14 -25.34
C ALA A 13 -24.96 37.30 -26.73
N LEU A 14 -25.43 36.44 -27.65
CA LEU A 14 -25.78 36.69 -29.04
C LEU A 14 -24.81 37.53 -29.90
N THR A 15 -24.24 36.90 -30.92
CA THR A 15 -24.01 37.58 -32.21
C THR A 15 -24.82 36.87 -33.29
N LEU A 16 -25.83 37.59 -33.79
CA LEU A 16 -26.53 37.31 -35.03
C LEU A 16 -25.52 37.30 -36.17
N SER A 17 -25.52 36.25 -37.00
CA SER A 17 -24.94 36.30 -38.33
C SER A 17 -26.07 36.44 -39.34
N THR A 18 -26.25 37.66 -39.82
CA THR A 18 -27.18 38.08 -40.87
C THR A 18 -26.50 37.93 -42.24
N SER A 19 -27.19 37.29 -43.19
CA SER A 19 -27.17 37.50 -44.66
C SER A 19 -27.94 36.33 -45.28
N ASP A 20 -29.24 36.47 -45.55
CA ASP A 20 -29.89 37.09 -46.71
C ASP A 20 -29.48 36.46 -48.06
N GLY A 21 -30.45 35.87 -48.77
CA GLY A 21 -30.20 35.30 -50.09
C GLY A 21 -31.22 34.33 -50.67
N THR A 22 -32.47 34.79 -50.85
CA THR A 22 -33.40 34.43 -51.94
C THR A 22 -34.06 33.04 -52.03
N ILE A 23 -35.38 33.12 -52.29
CA ILE A 23 -36.43 32.11 -52.24
C ILE A 23 -36.77 31.64 -53.65
N ALA A 24 -36.89 30.33 -53.88
CA ALA A 24 -37.68 29.78 -54.98
C ALA A 24 -38.14 28.35 -54.65
N GLY A 25 -39.46 28.15 -54.51
CA GLY A 25 -40.07 26.84 -54.39
C GLY A 25 -41.20 26.80 -53.37
N LEU A 26 -42.43 26.94 -53.84
CA LEU A 26 -43.66 26.77 -53.08
C LEU A 26 -43.83 25.30 -52.65
N ASP A 27 -44.13 25.04 -51.38
CA ASP A 27 -45.21 24.12 -51.01
C ASP A 27 -45.69 24.40 -49.58
N SER A 28 -46.97 24.74 -49.45
CA SER A 28 -47.66 24.90 -48.18
C SER A 28 -48.01 23.53 -47.62
N SER A 29 -47.17 22.99 -46.74
CA SER A 29 -47.50 21.81 -45.95
C SER A 29 -47.06 22.02 -44.50
N ILE A 30 -47.93 22.65 -43.71
CA ILE A 30 -47.90 22.54 -42.25
C ILE A 30 -48.30 21.11 -41.90
N ILE A 31 -47.32 20.22 -41.75
CA ILE A 31 -47.48 18.98 -40.98
C ILE A 31 -46.19 18.77 -40.17
N THR A 32 -46.29 19.15 -38.89
CA THR A 32 -45.65 18.55 -37.71
C THR A 32 -44.61 17.46 -37.98
N ALA A 33 -43.33 17.79 -37.79
CA ALA A 33 -42.26 16.82 -37.61
C ALA A 33 -41.93 16.69 -36.11
N PRO A 34 -42.24 15.56 -35.43
CA PRO A 34 -41.50 15.16 -34.24
C PRO A 34 -40.29 14.35 -34.71
N GLY A 35 -39.27 15.05 -35.19
CA GLY A 35 -38.03 14.47 -35.71
C GLY A 35 -36.80 14.81 -34.86
N ARG A 36 -37.00 14.93 -33.55
CA ARG A 36 -35.95 14.82 -32.53
C ARG A 36 -36.41 13.57 -31.78
N ASP A 37 -35.79 12.40 -31.94
CA ASP A 37 -34.51 12.06 -31.33
C ASP A 37 -33.92 10.85 -32.08
N SER A 38 -32.92 11.07 -32.93
CA SER A 38 -31.98 9.99 -33.28
C SER A 38 -30.67 10.24 -32.56
N LEU A 39 -30.78 10.30 -31.24
CA LEU A 39 -29.71 9.89 -30.34
C LEU A 39 -29.43 8.44 -30.71
N LEU A 40 -28.25 8.17 -31.28
CA LEU A 40 -27.80 6.84 -31.71
C LEU A 40 -27.81 5.87 -30.51
N GLN A 41 -28.99 5.32 -30.26
CA GLN A 41 -29.30 4.30 -29.30
C GLN A 41 -28.99 2.98 -29.98
N LEU A 42 -27.70 2.64 -30.03
CA LEU A 42 -27.24 1.34 -30.49
C LEU A 42 -27.58 0.30 -29.41
N GLY A 43 -28.82 -0.18 -29.44
CA GLY A 43 -29.26 -1.53 -29.08
C GLY A 43 -28.59 -2.22 -27.89
N GLY A 44 -28.50 -1.58 -26.74
CA GLY A 44 -28.02 -2.19 -25.50
C GLY A 44 -28.76 -1.59 -24.33
N ALA A 45 -29.71 -2.33 -23.78
CA ALA A 45 -30.52 -1.85 -22.68
C ALA A 45 -29.62 -1.40 -21.50
N PRO A 46 -29.99 -0.34 -20.75
CA PRO A 46 -29.11 0.34 -19.79
C PRO A 46 -28.54 -0.58 -18.70
N HIS A 47 -29.16 -1.74 -18.46
CA HIS A 47 -28.66 -2.78 -17.58
C HIS A 47 -27.38 -3.46 -18.10
N LEU A 48 -27.19 -3.57 -19.41
CA LEU A 48 -25.97 -4.19 -20.00
C LEU A 48 -24.75 -3.29 -19.81
N ALA A 49 -24.89 -1.98 -20.04
CA ALA A 49 -23.81 -1.02 -19.78
C ALA A 49 -23.43 -1.02 -18.29
N ALA A 50 -24.42 -1.11 -17.38
CA ALA A 50 -24.18 -1.22 -15.95
C ALA A 50 -23.44 -2.54 -15.59
N LEU A 51 -23.85 -3.68 -16.16
CA LEU A 51 -23.19 -4.96 -15.92
C LEU A 51 -21.75 -4.97 -16.41
N VAL A 52 -21.46 -4.42 -17.59
CA VAL A 52 -20.09 -4.30 -18.12
C VAL A 52 -19.23 -3.42 -17.20
N GLY A 53 -19.79 -2.31 -16.70
CA GLY A 53 -19.11 -1.45 -15.72
C GLY A 53 -18.80 -2.17 -14.40
N VAL A 54 -19.75 -2.93 -13.87
CA VAL A 54 -19.57 -3.72 -12.64
C VAL A 54 -18.54 -4.83 -12.84
N ILE A 55 -18.58 -5.54 -13.97
CA ILE A 55 -17.58 -6.56 -14.32
C ILE A 55 -16.19 -5.93 -14.39
N GLY A 56 -16.06 -4.76 -15.02
CA GLY A 56 -14.82 -3.99 -15.04
C GLY A 56 -14.31 -3.62 -13.65
N LEU A 57 -15.18 -3.15 -12.75
CA LEU A 57 -14.85 -2.82 -11.37
C LEU A 57 -14.48 -4.05 -10.52
N VAL A 58 -15.14 -5.19 -10.74
CA VAL A 58 -14.83 -6.45 -10.05
C VAL A 58 -13.48 -7.01 -10.52
N LEU A 59 -13.18 -6.96 -11.82
CA LEU A 59 -11.89 -7.39 -12.36
C LEU A 59 -10.76 -6.46 -11.90
N LEU A 60 -10.97 -5.14 -11.97
CA LEU A 60 -9.98 -4.15 -11.53
C LEU A 60 -9.78 -4.20 -10.01
N GLY A 61 -10.88 -4.31 -9.25
CA GLY A 61 -10.87 -4.52 -7.81
C GLY A 61 -10.19 -5.83 -7.43
N GLY A 62 -10.38 -6.90 -8.21
CA GLY A 62 -9.71 -8.19 -8.04
C GLY A 62 -8.20 -8.12 -8.25
N ILE A 63 -7.74 -7.49 -9.34
CA ILE A 63 -6.31 -7.29 -9.62
C ILE A 63 -5.65 -6.45 -8.52
N LEU A 64 -6.33 -5.38 -8.08
CA LEU A 64 -5.84 -4.53 -7.00
C LEU A 64 -5.87 -5.25 -5.64
N ALA A 65 -6.86 -6.08 -5.38
CA ALA A 65 -6.96 -6.92 -4.19
C ALA A 65 -5.88 -8.00 -4.16
N ILE A 66 -5.49 -8.60 -5.29
CA ILE A 66 -4.37 -9.55 -5.38
C ILE A 66 -3.05 -8.83 -5.05
N ARG A 67 -2.83 -7.64 -5.61
CA ARG A 67 -1.64 -6.83 -5.31
C ARG A 67 -1.61 -6.36 -3.85
N ASN A 68 -2.77 -6.00 -3.28
CA ASN A 68 -2.90 -5.58 -1.88
C ASN A 68 -2.75 -6.77 -0.92
N ARG A 69 -3.26 -7.95 -1.29
CA ARG A 69 -3.13 -9.19 -0.53
C ARG A 69 -1.67 -9.63 -0.45
N PHE A 70 -0.85 -9.37 -1.47
CA PHE A 70 0.60 -9.64 -1.41
C PHE A 70 1.37 -8.74 -0.44
N ARG A 71 0.87 -7.52 -0.15
CA ARG A 71 1.44 -6.65 0.91
C ARG A 71 1.01 -7.08 2.31
N GLY A 72 -0.21 -7.62 2.47
CA GLY A 72 -0.77 -8.03 3.78
C GLY A 72 -0.60 -9.50 4.18
N ARG A 73 -0.45 -10.43 3.22
CA ARG A 73 -0.44 -11.88 3.49
C ARG A 73 0.95 -12.47 3.78
N ARG A 74 2.00 -11.65 3.87
CA ARG A 74 3.33 -12.11 4.36
C ARG A 74 3.47 -12.13 5.88
N SER A 75 2.38 -11.98 6.65
CA SER A 75 2.47 -11.92 8.12
C SER A 75 1.48 -12.80 8.87
N LEU A 76 0.73 -13.70 8.20
CA LEU A 76 -0.18 -14.63 8.86
C LEU A 76 -0.18 -15.98 8.13
N GLY A 77 0.61 -16.92 8.62
CA GLY A 77 0.70 -18.29 8.10
C GLY A 77 2.13 -18.83 8.19
N SER A 78 2.48 -19.36 9.35
CA SER A 78 3.68 -20.18 9.54
C SER A 78 3.48 -21.52 8.82
N GLU A 79 3.99 -21.64 7.61
CA GLU A 79 4.60 -22.87 7.08
C GLU A 79 5.28 -22.52 5.75
N PRO A 80 6.62 -22.36 5.74
CA PRO A 80 7.36 -22.27 4.50
C PRO A 80 7.58 -23.70 3.98
N GLU A 81 6.82 -24.08 2.94
CA GLU A 81 7.23 -25.17 2.04
C GLU A 81 8.57 -24.75 1.41
N THR A 82 9.66 -25.16 2.07
CA THR A 82 11.04 -24.79 1.74
C THR A 82 11.61 -25.89 0.86
N ALA A 83 11.75 -25.62 -0.42
CA ALA A 83 12.65 -26.40 -1.28
C ALA A 83 14.08 -26.31 -0.70
N PRO A 84 14.78 -27.44 -0.46
CA PRO A 84 16.06 -27.44 0.22
C PRO A 84 17.17 -27.20 -0.81
N ASP A 85 17.55 -25.95 -0.99
CA ASP A 85 18.85 -25.60 -1.57
C ASP A 85 19.40 -24.41 -0.80
N GLU A 86 20.11 -24.67 0.30
CA GLU A 86 21.05 -23.77 0.98
C GLU A 86 20.69 -22.28 1.14
N TYR A 87 19.40 -21.92 1.26
CA TYR A 87 18.98 -20.56 1.58
C TYR A 87 19.11 -20.33 3.10
N MET A 88 20.11 -19.55 3.51
CA MET A 88 20.16 -19.02 4.88
C MET A 88 18.84 -18.30 5.18
N THR A 89 18.16 -18.70 6.25
CA THR A 89 16.91 -18.05 6.67
C THR A 89 17.18 -16.60 7.11
N ASP A 90 16.14 -15.74 7.08
CA ASP A 90 16.25 -14.36 7.59
C ASP A 90 16.82 -14.33 9.03
N ARG A 91 16.40 -15.29 9.86
CA ARG A 91 16.88 -15.48 11.23
C ARG A 91 18.38 -15.82 11.27
N GLU A 92 18.79 -16.76 10.43
CA GLU A 92 20.19 -17.17 10.34
C GLU A 92 21.09 -16.05 9.81
N THR A 93 20.62 -15.30 8.82
CA THR A 93 21.33 -14.14 8.27
C THR A 93 21.64 -13.12 9.37
N VAL A 94 20.67 -12.78 10.22
CA VAL A 94 20.89 -11.84 11.34
C VAL A 94 21.82 -12.41 12.39
N ARG A 95 21.68 -13.69 12.75
CA ARG A 95 22.57 -14.34 13.73
C ARG A 95 24.01 -14.38 13.24
N GLN A 96 24.21 -14.74 11.98
CA GLN A 96 25.52 -14.77 11.35
C GLN A 96 26.15 -13.38 11.32
N LEU A 97 25.38 -12.36 10.91
CA LEU A 97 25.84 -10.97 10.91
C LEU A 97 26.28 -10.51 12.30
N ILE A 98 25.50 -10.82 13.35
CA ILE A 98 25.87 -10.47 14.73
C ILE A 98 27.13 -11.22 15.17
N ARG A 99 27.25 -12.51 14.81
CA ARG A 99 28.42 -13.36 15.12
C ARG A 99 29.70 -12.81 14.50
N GLU A 100 29.66 -12.46 13.22
CA GLU A 100 30.77 -11.84 12.49
C GLU A 100 31.21 -10.50 13.10
N ASN A 101 30.28 -9.77 13.72
CA ASN A 101 30.55 -8.52 14.44
C ASN A 101 31.03 -8.73 15.90
N GLY A 102 31.50 -9.94 16.26
CA GLY A 102 31.98 -10.27 17.61
C GLY A 102 30.86 -10.69 18.57
N GLY A 103 29.74 -11.17 18.03
CA GLY A 103 28.56 -11.63 18.76
C GLY A 103 27.72 -10.51 19.38
N ARG A 104 27.98 -9.26 19.01
CA ARG A 104 27.19 -8.10 19.43
C ARG A 104 27.18 -7.02 18.35
N MET A 105 26.04 -6.41 18.10
CA MET A 105 25.89 -5.43 17.03
C MET A 105 24.78 -4.42 17.35
N LYS A 106 24.95 -3.16 16.97
CA LYS A 106 23.89 -2.16 17.09
C LYS A 106 22.75 -2.49 16.13
N GLN A 107 21.51 -2.31 16.56
CA GLN A 107 20.33 -2.51 15.71
C GLN A 107 20.35 -1.63 14.45
N SER A 108 20.84 -0.38 14.55
CA SER A 108 21.04 0.50 13.39
C SER A 108 21.97 -0.14 12.36
N ARG A 109 23.12 -0.64 12.78
CA ARG A 109 24.03 -1.37 11.90
C ARG A 109 23.42 -2.62 11.28
N ILE A 110 22.59 -3.36 12.02
CA ILE A 110 21.87 -4.51 11.45
C ILE A 110 20.97 -4.03 10.32
N VAL A 111 20.19 -2.97 10.53
CA VAL A 111 19.33 -2.36 9.50
C VAL A 111 20.14 -1.86 8.30
N ASP A 112 21.34 -1.31 8.53
CA ASP A 112 22.19 -0.81 7.44
C ASP A 112 22.88 -1.92 6.65
N SER A 113 23.02 -3.11 7.25
CA SER A 113 23.71 -4.26 6.64
C SER A 113 22.76 -5.18 5.86
N VAL A 114 21.45 -5.04 6.05
CA VAL A 114 20.43 -5.84 5.37
C VAL A 114 19.49 -4.93 4.58
N ASP A 115 19.15 -5.32 3.35
CA ASP A 115 18.20 -4.58 2.50
C ASP A 115 16.73 -4.81 2.91
N TRP A 116 16.43 -4.76 4.21
CA TRP A 116 15.09 -4.96 4.76
C TRP A 116 14.54 -3.69 5.38
N SER A 117 13.21 -3.57 5.44
CA SER A 117 12.59 -2.46 6.13
C SER A 117 12.88 -2.52 7.64
N LYS A 118 13.07 -1.36 8.28
CA LYS A 118 13.23 -1.24 9.73
C LYS A 118 12.14 -1.99 10.52
N ALA A 119 10.91 -1.99 10.01
CA ALA A 119 9.78 -2.71 10.62
C ALA A 119 9.98 -4.23 10.59
N LYS A 120 10.48 -4.79 9.47
CA LYS A 120 10.79 -6.22 9.36
C LYS A 120 11.91 -6.61 10.32
N VAL A 121 13.01 -5.85 10.35
CA VAL A 121 14.13 -6.08 11.28
C VAL A 121 13.65 -6.00 12.73
N SER A 122 12.84 -4.99 13.07
CA SER A 122 12.31 -4.86 14.43
C SER A 122 11.45 -6.04 14.85
N ARG A 123 10.58 -6.56 13.97
CA ARG A 123 9.75 -7.73 14.26
C ARG A 123 10.60 -8.98 14.44
N LEU A 124 11.50 -9.24 13.50
CA LEU A 124 12.41 -10.38 13.54
C LEU A 124 13.27 -10.40 14.82
N LEU A 125 13.80 -9.25 15.23
CA LEU A 125 14.56 -9.15 16.47
C LEU A 125 13.68 -9.33 17.72
N THR A 126 12.39 -8.99 17.67
CA THR A 126 11.46 -9.30 18.77
C THR A 126 11.19 -10.80 18.84
N GLU A 127 10.92 -11.45 17.71
CA GLU A 127 10.74 -12.91 17.67
C GLU A 127 11.98 -13.66 18.18
N LEU A 128 13.18 -13.26 17.75
CA LEU A 128 14.43 -13.88 18.21
C LEU A 128 14.71 -13.64 19.70
N GLU A 129 14.27 -12.50 20.24
CA GLU A 129 14.41 -12.20 21.67
C GLU A 129 13.42 -13.03 22.51
N GLU A 130 12.18 -13.15 22.05
CA GLU A 130 11.16 -14.01 22.68
C GLU A 130 11.58 -15.48 22.70
N GLU A 131 12.30 -15.93 21.67
CA GLU A 131 12.88 -17.28 21.58
C GLU A 131 14.19 -17.45 22.39
N GLY A 132 14.69 -16.39 23.05
CA GLY A 132 15.94 -16.41 23.81
C GLY A 132 17.20 -16.58 22.96
N GLN A 133 17.11 -16.34 21.64
CA GLN A 133 18.22 -16.48 20.70
C GLN A 133 19.12 -15.23 20.68
N ILE A 134 18.60 -14.09 21.15
CA ILE A 134 19.32 -12.82 21.29
C ILE A 134 18.83 -12.07 22.53
N THR A 135 19.65 -11.15 23.02
CA THR A 135 19.29 -10.21 24.09
C THR A 135 19.43 -8.77 23.59
N LYS A 136 18.43 -7.92 23.85
CA LYS A 136 18.49 -6.49 23.54
C LYS A 136 18.84 -5.68 24.77
N LEU A 137 19.82 -4.81 24.62
CA LEU A 137 20.27 -3.90 25.67
C LEU A 137 20.22 -2.48 25.18
N ARG A 138 19.77 -1.56 26.05
CA ARG A 138 19.77 -0.14 25.72
C ARG A 138 21.18 0.43 25.88
N LEU A 139 21.77 0.92 24.80
CA LEU A 139 23.08 1.56 24.80
C LEU A 139 22.94 3.02 24.31
N GLY A 140 22.83 3.94 25.26
CA GLY A 140 22.57 5.36 24.97
C GLY A 140 21.21 5.57 24.30
N ARG A 141 21.22 5.99 23.03
CA ARG A 141 20.00 6.24 22.22
C ARG A 141 19.65 5.10 21.27
N GLU A 142 20.46 4.05 21.23
CA GLU A 142 20.29 2.91 20.33
C GLU A 142 20.17 1.61 21.12
N ASN A 143 19.76 0.54 20.45
CA ASN A 143 19.73 -0.79 21.04
C ASN A 143 20.94 -1.59 20.55
N LEU A 144 21.64 -2.22 21.48
CA LEU A 144 22.66 -3.23 21.22
C LEU A 144 21.99 -4.61 21.25
N VAL A 145 22.21 -5.40 20.21
CA VAL A 145 21.73 -6.79 20.13
C VAL A 145 22.93 -7.69 20.38
N CYS A 146 22.80 -8.64 21.31
CA CYS A 146 23.84 -9.59 21.67
C CYS A 146 23.35 -11.02 21.45
N LEU A 147 24.25 -11.91 21.02
CA LEU A 147 24.03 -13.35 21.10
C LEU A 147 24.17 -13.83 22.55
N PRO A 148 23.52 -14.93 22.93
CA PRO A 148 23.67 -15.53 24.25
C PRO A 148 25.15 -15.82 24.54
N GLY A 149 25.62 -15.42 25.72
CA GLY A 149 27.02 -15.56 26.13
C GLY A 149 27.96 -14.41 25.70
N ASN A 150 27.53 -13.53 24.79
CA ASN A 150 28.30 -12.36 24.33
C ASN A 150 27.78 -11.03 24.92
N GLU A 151 26.98 -11.12 25.98
CA GLU A 151 26.45 -9.98 26.70
C GLU A 151 27.55 -9.21 27.44
N PRO A 152 27.43 -7.88 27.60
CA PRO A 152 28.33 -7.12 28.44
C PRO A 152 28.26 -7.64 29.89
N THR A 153 29.41 -7.79 30.56
CA THR A 153 29.49 -8.22 31.97
C THR A 153 28.60 -7.40 32.92
N ALA A 154 28.25 -6.17 32.56
CA ALA A 154 27.36 -5.29 33.32
C ALA A 154 25.86 -5.63 33.19
N SER A 155 25.49 -6.66 32.45
CA SER A 155 24.10 -6.92 32.05
C SER A 155 23.54 -8.26 32.48
N LYS A 156 24.37 -9.13 33.06
CA LYS A 156 23.88 -10.34 33.72
C LYS A 156 23.08 -9.90 34.95
N PRO A 157 21.75 -10.11 35.02
CA PRO A 157 21.02 -9.96 36.27
C PRO A 157 21.66 -10.90 37.29
N PRO A 158 21.78 -10.51 38.58
CA PRO A 158 22.35 -11.39 39.59
C PRO A 158 21.54 -12.68 39.59
N GLU A 159 22.28 -13.79 39.48
CA GLU A 159 21.79 -15.16 39.46
C GLU A 159 20.79 -15.31 40.61
N GLN A 160 19.50 -15.52 40.30
CA GLN A 160 18.51 -15.76 41.34
C GLN A 160 18.95 -17.02 42.08
N PRO A 161 19.22 -16.96 43.40
CA PRO A 161 19.52 -18.17 44.15
C PRO A 161 18.30 -19.07 44.03
N GLN A 162 18.56 -20.25 43.49
CA GLN A 162 17.63 -21.36 43.43
C GLN A 162 17.30 -21.72 44.88
N ASN A 163 16.21 -21.15 45.41
CA ASN A 163 15.65 -21.60 46.68
C ASN A 163 15.07 -22.99 46.45
N GLU A 164 15.90 -23.99 46.70
CA GLU A 164 15.48 -25.35 46.98
C GLU A 164 14.58 -25.33 48.23
N GLN A 165 13.29 -25.65 48.06
CA GLN A 165 12.41 -26.19 49.09
C GLN A 165 11.42 -27.17 48.48
#